data_AF-A0A2K1E811-F1
#
_entry.id   AF-A0A2K1E811-F1
#
_cell.length_a   1.000
_cell.length_b   1.000
_cell.length_c   1.000
_cell.angle_alpha   90.00
_cell.angle_beta   90.00
_cell.angle_gamma   90.00
#
_symmetry.space_group_name_H-M   'P 1'
#
loop_
_entity.id
_entity.type
_entity.pdbx_description
1 polymer ?
#
loop_
_entity_poly.entity_id
_entity_poly.type
_entity_poly.pdbx_seq_one_letter_code
_entity_poly.pdbx_strand_id
1 'polypeptide(L)'
;MSPQTTSASTAEGKVYDVLAMQNGVVMFSLDSGARSGLPACATLTSRWEIYAASPAGQAQLALLLTAFASKTTIFVEGTGACSLWADTESVNYFSTAAQ
;
A
#
# COMPACT_ATOMS: atom_id res chain seq x y z
N MET A 1 -22.03 6.65 19.91
CA MET A 1 -21.20 6.36 18.72
C MET A 1 -19.76 6.47 19.17
N SER A 2 -19.09 5.34 19.42
CA SER A 2 -17.70 5.33 19.89
C SER A 2 -16.76 5.63 18.71
N PRO A 3 -15.66 6.37 18.91
CA PRO A 3 -14.68 6.61 17.85
C PRO A 3 -14.04 5.28 17.44
N GLN A 4 -14.21 4.88 16.17
CA GLN A 4 -13.37 3.84 15.59
C GLN A 4 -11.99 4.45 15.34
N THR A 5 -10.98 4.01 16.09
CA THR A 5 -9.60 4.08 15.61
C THR A 5 -9.53 3.19 14.38
N THR A 6 -9.47 3.80 13.18
CA THR A 6 -9.11 3.09 11.95
C THR A 6 -7.75 2.46 12.16
N SER A 7 -7.70 1.16 12.41
CA SER A 7 -6.44 0.43 12.48
C SER A 7 -5.84 0.50 11.08
N ALA A 8 -4.73 1.22 10.93
CA ALA A 8 -3.88 1.05 9.76
C ALA A 8 -3.42 -0.39 9.72
N SER A 9 -3.47 -1.02 8.54
CA SER A 9 -2.89 -2.34 8.41
C SER A 9 -1.41 -2.28 8.09
N THR A 10 -0.68 -3.34 8.40
CA THR A 10 0.75 -3.46 8.11
C THR A 10 1.07 -4.80 7.49
N ALA A 11 2.03 -4.85 6.56
CA ALA A 11 2.54 -6.10 6.01
C ALA A 11 3.97 -5.99 5.50
N GLU A 12 4.65 -7.14 5.47
CA GLU A 12 5.95 -7.31 4.83
C GLU A 12 5.89 -8.32 3.70
N GLY A 13 6.50 -7.98 2.56
CA GLY A 13 6.55 -8.86 1.40
C GLY A 13 7.26 -8.23 0.22
N LYS A 14 7.39 -8.98 -0.87
CA LYS A 14 7.91 -8.47 -2.13
C LYS A 14 6.75 -8.03 -3.01
N VAL A 15 6.95 -6.93 -3.71
CA VAL A 15 6.01 -6.47 -4.72
C VAL A 15 6.01 -7.49 -5.87
N TYR A 16 4.84 -8.03 -6.21
CA TYR A 16 4.69 -8.96 -7.34
C TYR A 16 3.83 -8.43 -8.49
N ASP A 17 3.03 -7.40 -8.23
CA ASP A 17 2.18 -6.75 -9.23
C ASP A 17 2.13 -5.23 -8.98
N VAL A 18 2.13 -4.45 -10.05
CA VAL A 18 2.03 -2.99 -10.04
C VAL A 18 1.11 -2.56 -11.20
N LEU A 19 -0.02 -1.95 -10.88
CA LEU A 19 -1.01 -1.43 -11.82
C LEU A 19 -1.08 0.09 -11.72
N ALA A 20 -0.62 0.78 -12.78
CA ALA A 20 -0.73 2.23 -12.88
C ALA A 20 -1.99 2.61 -13.67
N MET A 21 -2.85 3.45 -13.08
CA MET A 21 -4.09 3.91 -13.70
C MET A 21 -3.96 5.32 -14.25
N GLN A 22 -4.79 5.65 -15.25
CA GLN A 22 -4.79 6.95 -15.92
C GLN A 22 -5.08 8.13 -14.96
N ASN A 23 -5.83 7.89 -13.88
CA ASN A 23 -6.17 8.90 -12.88
C ASN A 23 -5.03 9.18 -11.87
N GLY A 24 -3.84 8.61 -12.07
CA GLY A 24 -2.69 8.82 -11.21
C GLY A 24 -2.65 7.95 -9.96
N VAL A 25 -3.65 7.09 -9.75
CA VAL A 25 -3.59 6.05 -8.71
C VAL A 25 -2.70 4.92 -9.21
N VAL A 26 -1.78 4.46 -8.37
CA VAL A 26 -1.02 3.24 -8.60
C VAL A 26 -1.38 2.25 -7.52
N MET A 27 -1.78 1.06 -7.93
CA MET A 27 -2.00 -0.07 -7.06
C MET A 27 -0.84 -1.04 -7.14
N PHE A 28 -0.56 -1.73 -6.04
CA PHE A 28 0.42 -2.80 -6.03
C PHE A 28 0.04 -3.88 -5.02
N SER A 29 0.61 -5.07 -5.18
CA SER A 29 0.35 -6.19 -4.29
C SER A 29 1.63 -6.85 -3.78
N LEU A 30 1.58 -7.35 -2.53
CA LEU A 30 2.68 -8.10 -1.90
C LEU A 30 2.43 -9.61 -1.97
N ASP A 31 3.49 -10.38 -2.26
CA ASP A 31 3.44 -11.83 -2.47
C ASP A 31 3.20 -12.62 -1.17
N SER A 32 3.59 -12.00 -0.06
CA SER A 32 3.43 -12.50 1.30
C SER A 32 3.11 -11.35 2.25
N GLY A 33 2.80 -11.72 3.49
CA GLY A 33 2.47 -10.76 4.55
C GLY A 33 0.97 -10.76 4.84
N ALA A 34 0.58 -11.53 5.85
CA ALA A 34 -0.76 -11.38 6.40
C ALA A 34 -0.88 -9.98 7.00
N ARG A 35 -1.77 -9.17 6.45
CA ARG A 35 -2.03 -7.83 6.98
C ARG A 35 -2.76 -7.93 8.31
N SER A 36 -2.10 -7.50 9.38
CA SER A 36 -2.74 -7.24 10.66
C SER A 36 -3.55 -5.94 10.57
N GLY A 37 -4.71 -5.85 11.22
CA GLY A 37 -5.46 -4.59 11.29
C GLY A 37 -6.14 -4.15 9.99
N LEU A 38 -6.50 -5.07 9.09
CA LEU A 38 -7.15 -4.78 7.81
C LEU A 38 -8.44 -3.96 7.99
N PRO A 39 -8.58 -2.77 7.36
CA PRO A 39 -9.81 -2.00 7.44
C PRO A 39 -10.93 -2.69 6.66
N ALA A 40 -12.17 -2.52 7.11
CA ALA A 40 -13.32 -3.23 6.54
C ALA A 40 -13.56 -2.95 5.04
N CYS A 41 -13.09 -1.80 4.55
CA CYS A 41 -13.18 -1.45 3.12
C CYS A 41 -12.19 -2.25 2.26
N ALA A 42 -11.04 -2.67 2.80
CA ALA A 42 -9.99 -3.33 2.04
C ALA A 42 -10.34 -4.82 1.80
N THR A 43 -11.18 -5.08 0.80
CA THR A 43 -11.60 -6.45 0.46
C THR A 43 -10.53 -7.21 -0.34
N LEU A 44 -9.61 -6.49 -0.99
CA LEU A 44 -8.43 -7.07 -1.62
C LEU A 44 -7.23 -7.00 -0.67
N THR A 45 -7.07 -8.07 0.09
CA THR A 45 -6.17 -8.11 1.24
C THR A 45 -4.70 -7.97 0.86
N SER A 46 -4.23 -8.40 -0.31
CA SER A 46 -2.83 -8.21 -0.71
C SER A 46 -2.54 -6.83 -1.32
N ARG A 47 -3.57 -6.02 -1.61
CA ARG A 47 -3.46 -4.82 -2.45
C ARG A 47 -3.42 -3.52 -1.65
N TRP A 48 -2.61 -2.62 -2.15
CA TRP A 48 -2.37 -1.28 -1.62
C TRP A 48 -2.47 -0.25 -2.74
N GLU A 49 -2.70 1.01 -2.38
CA GLU A 49 -2.75 2.12 -3.34
C GLU A 49 -1.97 3.35 -2.88
N ILE A 50 -1.40 4.06 -3.86
CA ILE A 50 -0.77 5.37 -3.70
C ILE A 50 -1.30 6.35 -4.76
N TYR A 51 -1.25 7.64 -4.46
CA TYR A 51 -1.57 8.70 -5.42
C TYR A 51 -0.29 9.27 -6.06
N ALA A 52 0.16 8.61 -7.13
CA ALA A 52 1.41 8.91 -7.82
C ALA A 52 1.36 10.13 -8.76
N ALA A 53 0.23 10.84 -8.86
CA ALA A 53 0.17 12.13 -9.56
C ALA A 53 0.72 13.30 -8.73
N SER A 54 0.96 13.11 -7.42
CA SER A 54 1.61 14.10 -6.55
C SER A 54 3.13 13.90 -6.50
N PRO A 55 3.95 14.94 -6.24
CA PRO A 55 5.39 14.77 -6.06
C PRO A 55 5.77 13.78 -4.96
N ALA A 56 5.04 13.76 -3.85
CA ALA A 56 5.25 12.80 -2.77
C ALA A 56 4.94 11.36 -3.22
N GLY A 57 3.82 11.17 -3.92
CA GLY A 57 3.47 9.86 -4.48
C GLY A 57 4.42 9.40 -5.58
N GLN A 58 5.03 10.31 -6.34
CA GLN A 58 6.09 9.98 -7.30
C GLN A 58 7.35 9.47 -6.60
N ALA A 59 7.73 10.07 -5.47
CA ALA A 59 8.85 9.58 -4.66
C ALA A 59 8.56 8.18 -4.09
N GLN A 60 7.33 7.95 -3.61
CA GLN A 60 6.87 6.61 -3.22
C GLN A 60 6.96 5.64 -4.41
N LEU A 61 6.37 5.98 -5.56
CA LEU A 61 6.40 5.13 -6.75
C LEU A 61 7.83 4.78 -7.19
N ALA A 62 8.77 5.72 -7.13
CA ALA A 62 10.17 5.45 -7.47
C ALA A 62 10.80 4.40 -6.55
N LEU A 63 10.56 4.48 -5.23
CA LEU A 63 11.03 3.47 -4.28
C LEU A 63 10.33 2.12 -4.52
N LEU A 64 9.02 2.12 -4.79
CA LEU A 64 8.23 0.93 -5.08
C LEU A 64 8.75 0.19 -6.31
N LEU A 65 8.99 0.91 -7.40
CA LEU A 65 9.53 0.35 -8.65
C LEU A 65 10.96 -0.16 -8.46
N THR A 66 11.76 0.52 -7.64
CA THR A 66 13.10 0.05 -7.27
C THR A 66 13.00 -1.29 -6.55
N ALA A 67 12.15 -1.41 -5.52
CA ALA A 67 11.94 -2.65 -4.78
C ALA A 67 11.38 -3.78 -5.65
N PHE A 68 10.45 -3.46 -6.56
CA PHE A 68 9.88 -4.42 -7.52
C PHE A 68 10.93 -4.99 -8.48
N ALA A 69 11.82 -4.12 -8.99
CA ALA A 69 12.89 -4.49 -9.90
C ALA A 69 13.99 -5.29 -9.18
N SER A 70 14.35 -4.91 -7.95
CA SER A 70 15.40 -5.57 -7.16
C SER A 70 14.93 -6.80 -6.39
N LYS A 71 13.61 -7.08 -6.39
CA LYS A 71 13.00 -8.16 -5.58
C LYS A 71 13.29 -8.01 -4.09
N THR A 72 13.36 -6.77 -3.62
CA THR A 72 13.56 -6.42 -2.21
C THR A 72 12.24 -6.52 -1.46
N THR A 73 12.28 -7.12 -0.27
CA THR A 73 11.15 -7.11 0.66
C THR A 73 10.95 -5.69 1.19
N ILE A 74 9.70 -5.24 1.22
CA ILE A 74 9.32 -3.95 1.82
C ILE A 74 8.35 -4.19 2.97
N PHE A 75 8.40 -3.30 3.96
CA PHE A 75 7.36 -3.11 4.95
C PHE A 75 6.41 -2.00 4.46
N VAL A 76 5.10 -2.21 4.59
CA VAL A 76 4.06 -1.23 4.23
C VAL A 76 3.18 -0.96 5.43
N GLU A 77 2.93 0.32 5.72
CA GLU A 77 1.92 0.78 6.66
C GLU A 77 0.82 1.54 5.93
N GLY A 78 -0.42 1.18 6.23
CA GLY A 78 -1.61 1.82 5.67
C GLY A 78 -2.07 3.06 6.42
N THR A 79 -3.12 3.68 5.92
CA THR A 79 -3.82 4.78 6.59
C THR A 79 -5.03 4.33 7.40
N GLY A 80 -5.43 3.06 7.27
CA GLY A 80 -6.69 2.53 7.79
C GLY A 80 -7.92 2.94 6.96
N ALA A 81 -7.72 3.57 5.79
CA ALA A 81 -8.79 4.08 4.93
C ALA A 81 -8.57 3.73 3.45
N CYS A 82 -9.66 3.52 2.72
CA CYS A 82 -9.66 3.26 1.27
C CYS A 82 -10.07 4.54 0.53
N SER A 83 -9.13 5.48 0.39
CA SER A 83 -9.43 6.87 0.01
C SER A 83 -9.37 7.14 -1.50
N LEU A 84 -8.60 6.34 -2.24
CA LEU A 84 -8.44 6.50 -3.70
C LEU A 84 -9.23 5.45 -4.47
N TRP A 85 -9.44 4.27 -3.87
CA TRP A 85 -10.26 3.20 -4.42
C TRP A 85 -11.02 2.45 -3.33
N ALA A 86 -12.27 2.11 -3.58
CA ALA A 86 -13.20 1.66 -2.54
C ALA A 86 -12.81 0.33 -1.84
N ASP A 87 -12.00 -0.51 -2.49
CA ASP A 87 -11.67 -1.87 -2.03
C ASP A 87 -10.20 -2.04 -1.59
N THR A 88 -9.42 -0.95 -1.60
CA THR A 88 -7.96 -0.97 -1.46
C THR A 88 -7.53 0.11 -0.47
N GLU A 89 -6.80 -0.28 0.56
CA GLU A 89 -6.32 0.68 1.56
C GLU A 89 -5.22 1.56 0.98
N SER A 90 -5.30 2.86 1.26
CA SER A 90 -4.24 3.81 0.92
C SER A 90 -3.04 3.63 1.82
N VAL A 91 -1.86 3.81 1.24
CA VAL A 91 -0.58 3.70 1.93
C VAL A 91 -0.27 5.00 2.69
N ASN A 92 0.21 4.85 3.92
CA ASN A 92 0.86 5.92 4.66
C ASN A 92 2.34 6.01 4.22
N TYR A 93 3.11 4.94 4.41
CA TYR A 93 4.48 4.82 3.93
C TYR A 93 4.89 3.36 3.70
N PHE A 94 6.06 3.18 3.08
CA PHE A 94 6.77 1.90 3.07
C PHE A 94 8.28 2.12 3.16
N SER A 95 8.97 1.11 3.67
CA SER A 95 10.42 1.09 3.85
C SER A 95 11.03 -0.21 3.34
N THR A 96 12.29 -0.13 2.90
CA THR A 96 13.10 -1.31 2.54
C THR A 96 13.83 -1.92 3.74
N ALA A 97 13.72 -1.31 4.92
CA ALA A 97 14.18 -1.88 6.18
C ALA A 97 13.04 -2.70 6.80
N ALA A 98 13.40 -3.85 7.39
CA ALA A 98 12.47 -4.69 8.16
C ALA A 98 12.06 -3.97 9.46
N GLN A 99 10.82 -4.18 9.91
CA GLN A 99 10.28 -3.62 11.16
C GLN A 99 10.09 -4.66 12.25
#